data_AF-X1EUK1-F1
#
_entry.id   AF-X1EUK1-F1
#
_cell.length_a   1.000
_cell.length_b   1.000
_cell.length_c   1.000
_cell.angle_alpha   90.00
_cell.angle_beta   90.00
_cell.angle_gamma   90.00
#
_symmetry.space_group_name_H-M   'P 1'
#
loop_
_entity.id
_entity.type
_entity.pdbx_description
1 polymer ?
#
loop_
_entity_poly.entity_id
_entity_poly.type
_entity_poly.pdbx_seq_one_letter_code
_entity_poly.pdbx_strand_id
1 'polypeptide(L)'
;VGISYDQKPYRRLLAQSWGAEMFRSPSNKTNFGKKISQEDPNCLGSLGIAISEAIEDAVTHEDTKYSIGSVLNHVLLHQTIVGLEVEKQLQKAGEKPDIMIGCVGGGSNFPNSPRYWTRLYTNES
;
A
#
# COMPACT_ATOMS: atom_id res chain seq x y z
N VAL A 1 -0.25 -12.24 3.22
CA VAL A 1 1.10 -12.87 3.25
C VAL A 1 1.20 -13.76 4.47
N GLY A 2 1.55 -15.04 4.27
CA GLY A 2 1.46 -16.11 5.26
C GLY A 2 2.22 -15.82 6.55
N ILE A 3 3.52 -15.53 6.45
CA ILE A 3 4.34 -15.24 7.63
C ILE A 3 3.84 -14.03 8.43
N SER A 4 3.36 -12.99 7.75
CA SER A 4 2.80 -11.81 8.43
C SER A 4 1.44 -12.10 9.06
N TYR A 5 0.64 -12.99 8.47
CA TYR A 5 -0.62 -13.44 9.05
C TYR A 5 -0.40 -14.16 10.38
N ASP A 6 0.65 -14.98 10.46
CA ASP A 6 0.95 -15.81 11.62
C ASP A 6 1.65 -15.00 12.72
N GLN A 7 2.64 -14.18 12.37
CA GLN A 7 3.47 -13.44 13.34
C GLN A 7 2.86 -12.12 13.81
N LYS A 8 1.92 -11.53 13.07
CA LYS A 8 1.37 -10.19 13.35
C LYS A 8 -0.16 -10.22 13.52
N PRO A 9 -0.70 -10.97 14.50
CA PRO A 9 -2.13 -11.21 14.63
C PRO A 9 -2.94 -9.94 14.92
N TYR A 10 -2.36 -8.93 15.56
CA TYR A 10 -3.11 -7.71 15.94
C TYR A 10 -3.67 -6.94 14.75
N ARG A 11 -2.93 -6.86 13.62
CA ARG A 11 -3.46 -6.19 12.40
C ARG A 11 -4.63 -6.97 11.80
N ARG A 12 -4.57 -8.30 11.85
CA ARG A 12 -5.67 -9.17 11.43
C ARG A 12 -6.90 -8.95 12.31
N LEU A 13 -6.72 -8.95 13.63
CA LEU A 13 -7.82 -8.74 14.59
C LEU A 13 -8.48 -7.36 14.39
N LEU A 14 -7.69 -6.31 14.15
CA LEU A 14 -8.20 -4.98 13.86
C LEU A 14 -9.04 -4.96 12.57
N ALA A 15 -8.55 -5.56 11.49
CA ALA A 15 -9.32 -5.66 10.24
C ALA A 15 -10.64 -6.43 10.46
N GLN A 16 -10.59 -7.54 11.19
CA GLN A 16 -11.77 -8.35 11.54
C GLN A 16 -12.77 -7.58 12.42
N SER A 17 -12.30 -6.73 13.34
CA SER A 17 -13.20 -5.88 14.13
C SER A 17 -13.98 -4.85 13.30
N TRP A 18 -13.46 -4.49 12.13
CA TRP A 18 -14.14 -3.64 11.14
C TRP A 18 -14.95 -4.44 10.11
N GLY A 19 -15.10 -5.75 10.32
CA GLY A 19 -15.92 -6.63 9.47
C GLY A 19 -15.20 -7.23 8.28
N ALA A 20 -13.87 -7.07 8.16
CA ALA A 20 -13.12 -7.67 7.06
C ALA A 20 -12.87 -9.18 7.30
N GLU A 21 -13.01 -9.99 6.24
CA GLU A 21 -12.51 -11.35 6.22
C GLU A 21 -11.03 -11.36 5.79
N MET A 22 -10.20 -12.13 6.51
CA MET A 22 -8.75 -12.12 6.34
C MET A 22 -8.24 -13.52 6.00
N PHE A 23 -7.71 -13.68 4.78
CA PHE A 23 -7.14 -14.95 4.32
C PHE A 23 -5.61 -14.99 4.41
N ARG A 24 -5.07 -16.13 4.83
CA ARG A 24 -3.63 -16.42 4.79
C ARG A 24 -3.24 -16.77 3.35
N SER A 25 -2.22 -16.11 2.80
CA SER A 25 -1.73 -16.29 1.42
C SER A 25 -0.31 -16.89 1.43
N PRO A 26 0.01 -17.95 0.66
CA PRO A 26 -0.83 -18.62 -0.33
C PRO A 26 -2.07 -19.27 0.29
N SER A 27 -3.23 -19.16 -0.36
CA SER A 27 -4.49 -19.71 0.13
C SER A 27 -4.99 -20.87 -0.75
N ASN A 28 -5.95 -21.65 -0.23
CA ASN A 28 -6.67 -22.65 -1.02
C ASN A 28 -7.94 -22.08 -1.70
N LYS A 29 -8.15 -20.76 -1.67
CA LYS A 29 -9.34 -20.09 -2.22
C LYS A 29 -9.19 -19.77 -3.71
N THR A 30 -7.96 -19.58 -4.18
CA THR A 30 -7.65 -19.23 -5.57
C THR A 30 -6.88 -20.37 -6.24
N ASN A 31 -6.88 -20.42 -7.57
CA ASN A 31 -6.08 -21.39 -8.31
C ASN A 31 -4.59 -21.04 -8.22
N PHE A 32 -4.25 -19.75 -8.21
CA PHE A 32 -2.88 -19.30 -8.02
C PHE A 32 -2.31 -19.73 -6.67
N GLY A 33 -3.05 -19.53 -5.57
CA GLY A 33 -2.63 -19.95 -4.24
C GLY A 33 -2.48 -21.47 -4.10
N LYS A 34 -3.40 -22.25 -4.69
CA LYS A 34 -3.31 -23.72 -4.76
C LYS A 34 -2.06 -24.16 -5.51
N LYS A 35 -1.78 -23.56 -6.68
CA LYS A 35 -0.59 -23.85 -7.50
C LYS A 35 0.69 -23.59 -6.70
N ILE A 36 0.81 -22.42 -6.07
CA ILE A 36 1.99 -22.08 -5.25
C ILE A 36 2.16 -23.09 -4.10
N SER A 37 1.07 -23.48 -3.43
CA SER A 37 1.13 -24.45 -2.33
C SER A 37 1.50 -25.87 -2.79
N GLN A 38 1.19 -26.24 -4.03
CA GLN A 38 1.61 -27.51 -4.63
C GLN A 38 3.09 -27.51 -5.01
N GLU A 39 3.58 -26.38 -5.53
CA GLU A 39 4.99 -26.20 -5.92
C GLU A 39 5.90 -26.08 -4.68
N ASP A 40 5.47 -25.34 -3.66
CA ASP A 40 6.18 -25.18 -2.39
C ASP A 40 5.18 -25.21 -1.21
N PRO A 41 4.97 -26.38 -0.58
CA PRO A 41 4.10 -26.53 0.58
C PRO A 41 4.52 -25.70 1.80
N ASN A 42 5.80 -25.30 1.88
CA ASN A 42 6.35 -24.51 2.98
C ASN A 42 6.39 -23.01 2.65
N CYS A 43 5.80 -22.60 1.52
CA CYS A 43 5.82 -21.21 1.09
C CYS A 43 5.20 -20.30 2.16
N LEU A 44 6.02 -19.39 2.67
CA LEU A 44 5.62 -18.38 3.66
C LEU A 44 4.82 -17.22 3.06
N GLY A 45 4.68 -17.21 1.73
CA GLY A 45 4.03 -16.17 0.94
C GLY A 45 4.88 -14.93 0.72
N SER A 46 4.46 -14.12 -0.25
CA SER A 46 5.05 -12.81 -0.54
C SER A 46 3.95 -11.80 -0.84
N LEU A 47 4.32 -10.51 -0.88
CA LEU A 47 3.37 -9.46 -1.30
C LEU A 47 2.85 -9.72 -2.72
N GLY A 48 3.74 -10.13 -3.64
CA GLY A 48 3.35 -10.45 -5.02
C GLY A 48 2.35 -11.59 -5.10
N ILE A 49 2.56 -12.67 -4.33
CA ILE A 49 1.62 -13.80 -4.29
C ILE A 49 0.25 -13.35 -3.79
N ALA A 50 0.20 -12.57 -2.70
CA ALA A 50 -1.06 -12.07 -2.15
C ALA A 50 -1.79 -11.13 -3.12
N ILE A 51 -1.07 -10.31 -3.89
CA ILE A 51 -1.65 -9.46 -4.94
C ILE A 51 -2.22 -10.31 -6.07
N SER A 52 -1.48 -11.33 -6.54
CA SER A 52 -1.96 -12.24 -7.58
C SER A 52 -3.25 -12.95 -7.18
N GLU A 53 -3.33 -13.46 -5.95
CA GLU A 53 -4.56 -14.07 -5.43
C GLU A 53 -5.72 -13.07 -5.34
N ALA A 54 -5.48 -11.86 -4.82
CA ALA A 54 -6.53 -10.84 -4.70
C ALA A 54 -7.05 -10.35 -6.06
N ILE A 55 -6.18 -10.29 -7.08
CA ILE A 55 -6.59 -9.98 -8.45
C ILE A 55 -7.39 -11.13 -9.06
N GLU A 56 -6.96 -12.38 -8.87
CA GLU A 56 -7.71 -13.56 -9.35
C GLU A 56 -9.12 -13.57 -8.74
N ASP A 57 -9.22 -13.39 -7.43
CA ASP A 57 -10.49 -13.34 -6.70
C ASP A 57 -11.40 -12.22 -7.25
N ALA A 58 -10.88 -11.00 -7.39
CA ALA A 58 -11.67 -9.88 -7.89
C ALA A 58 -12.09 -9.97 -9.36
N VAL A 59 -11.30 -10.64 -10.21
CA VAL A 59 -11.63 -10.83 -11.64
C VAL A 59 -12.62 -11.99 -11.84
N THR A 60 -12.64 -12.96 -10.93
CA THR A 60 -13.50 -14.15 -11.03
C THR A 60 -14.86 -13.98 -10.36
N HIS A 61 -15.08 -12.90 -9.60
CA HIS A 61 -16.35 -12.58 -8.95
C HIS A 61 -16.92 -11.24 -9.48
N GLU A 62 -18.17 -11.26 -9.98
CA GLU A 62 -18.78 -10.10 -10.63
C GLU A 62 -19.05 -8.91 -9.69
N ASP A 63 -19.27 -9.19 -8.41
CA ASP A 63 -19.61 -8.24 -7.34
C ASP A 63 -18.38 -7.67 -6.62
N THR A 64 -17.18 -8.03 -7.08
CA THR A 64 -15.93 -7.69 -6.39
C THR A 64 -15.09 -6.71 -7.21
N LYS A 65 -14.36 -5.83 -6.51
CA LYS A 65 -13.37 -4.91 -7.10
C LYS A 65 -12.08 -4.99 -6.32
N TYR A 66 -10.96 -4.96 -7.04
CA TYR A 66 -9.64 -4.93 -6.44
C TYR A 66 -9.24 -3.50 -6.08
N SER A 67 -8.87 -3.28 -4.81
CA SER A 67 -8.31 -2.01 -4.33
C SER A 67 -6.80 -2.15 -4.10
N ILE A 68 -6.02 -1.26 -4.72
CA ILE A 68 -4.56 -1.27 -4.63
C ILE A 68 -4.04 -0.09 -3.80
N GLY A 69 -3.15 -0.39 -2.85
CA GLY A 69 -2.72 0.57 -1.83
C GLY A 69 -1.47 1.40 -2.17
N SER A 70 -0.85 1.25 -3.34
CA SER A 70 0.39 1.97 -3.70
C SER A 70 0.66 1.96 -5.21
N VAL A 71 1.73 2.64 -5.63
CA VAL A 71 2.33 2.66 -6.98
C VAL A 71 1.51 3.38 -8.06
N LEU A 72 0.18 3.25 -8.06
CA LEU A 72 -0.65 3.89 -9.09
C LEU A 72 -0.85 5.39 -8.86
N ASN A 73 -0.93 6.15 -9.95
CA ASN A 73 -1.04 7.62 -9.93
C ASN A 73 -2.21 8.13 -9.08
N HIS A 74 -3.36 7.46 -9.11
CA HIS A 74 -4.51 7.89 -8.31
C HIS A 74 -4.26 7.68 -6.80
N VAL A 75 -3.47 6.67 -6.41
CA VAL A 75 -3.06 6.48 -5.01
C VAL A 75 -2.15 7.62 -4.57
N LEU A 76 -1.18 8.01 -5.39
CA LEU A 76 -0.32 9.16 -5.12
C LEU A 76 -1.14 10.44 -4.99
N LEU A 77 -2.09 10.67 -5.90
CA LEU A 77 -2.99 11.82 -5.85
C LEU A 77 -3.76 11.87 -4.53
N HIS A 78 -4.33 10.76 -4.08
CA HIS A 78 -5.05 10.71 -2.80
C HIS A 78 -4.14 11.00 -1.60
N GLN A 79 -2.86 10.64 -1.65
CA GLN A 79 -1.91 10.88 -0.57
C GLN A 79 -1.36 12.33 -0.54
N THR A 80 -1.61 13.14 -1.59
CA THR A 80 -1.17 14.56 -1.61
C THR A 80 -1.74 15.40 -0.47
N ILE A 81 -2.85 14.98 0.15
CA ILE A 81 -3.41 15.65 1.32
C ILE A 81 -2.36 15.86 2.42
N VAL A 82 -1.47 14.90 2.64
CA VAL A 82 -0.41 14.99 3.65
C VAL A 82 0.52 16.16 3.36
N GLY A 83 0.93 16.37 2.10
CA GLY A 83 1.84 17.46 1.77
C GLY A 83 1.14 18.81 1.70
N LEU A 84 -0.13 18.84 1.34
CA LEU A 84 -0.97 20.06 1.44
C LEU A 84 -1.15 20.50 2.90
N GLU A 85 -1.28 19.56 3.84
CA GLU A 85 -1.35 19.84 5.26
C GLU A 85 0.00 20.32 5.81
N VAL A 86 1.09 19.63 5.46
CA VAL A 86 2.46 20.01 5.86
C VAL A 86 2.81 21.42 5.35
N GLU A 87 2.49 21.75 4.09
CA GLU A 87 2.70 23.10 3.54
C GLU A 87 2.02 24.18 4.37
N LYS A 88 0.74 23.97 4.73
CA LYS A 88 -0.01 24.92 5.58
C LYS A 88 0.53 24.99 7.00
N GLN A 89 0.97 23.87 7.56
CA GLN A 89 1.53 23.83 8.92
C GLN A 89 2.87 24.56 8.99
N LEU A 90 3.75 24.37 8.00
CA LEU A 90 5.02 25.08 7.88
C LEU A 90 4.81 26.59 7.71
N GLN A 91 3.85 27.00 6.88
CA GLN A 91 3.47 28.41 6.73
C GLN A 91 2.98 29.01 8.05
N LYS A 92 2.14 28.30 8.79
CA LYS A 92 1.66 28.75 10.11
C LYS A 92 2.79 28.87 11.14
N ALA A 93 3.81 28.02 11.03
CA ALA A 93 4.99 28.06 11.87
C ALA A 93 6.03 29.11 11.43
N GLY A 94 5.89 29.68 10.22
CA GLY A 94 6.90 30.54 9.62
C GLY A 94 8.17 29.80 9.20
N GLU A 95 8.09 28.48 9.01
CA GLU A 95 9.23 27.60 8.75
C GLU A 95 9.32 27.22 7.27
N LYS A 96 10.55 27.03 6.78
CA LYS A 96 10.82 26.50 5.44
C LYS A 96 11.81 25.34 5.53
N PRO A 97 11.43 24.12 5.11
CA PRO A 97 12.33 22.99 5.19
C PRO A 97 13.40 23.07 4.08
N ASP A 98 14.66 22.88 4.45
CA ASP A 98 15.76 22.73 3.49
C ASP A 98 15.79 21.32 2.89
N ILE A 99 15.47 20.31 3.71
CA ILE A 99 15.48 18.90 3.33
C ILE A 99 14.20 18.24 3.85
N MET A 100 13.52 17.50 2.98
CA MET A 100 12.43 16.61 3.36
C MET A 100 12.83 15.15 3.10
N ILE A 101 12.57 14.29 4.08
CA ILE A 101 12.97 12.88 4.05
C ILE A 101 11.71 12.03 4.20
N GLY A 102 11.62 10.96 3.41
CA GLY A 102 10.55 9.97 3.53
C GLY A 102 11.02 8.60 3.03
N CYS A 103 10.33 7.55 3.46
CA CYS A 103 10.68 6.18 3.09
C CYS A 103 10.02 5.76 1.78
N VAL A 104 10.70 4.94 0.98
CA VAL A 104 10.19 4.46 -0.31
C VAL A 104 9.95 2.96 -0.23
N GLY A 105 8.71 2.60 0.10
CA GLY A 105 8.16 1.25 -0.16
C GLY A 105 7.65 1.18 -1.60
N GLY A 106 6.33 1.16 -1.77
CA GLY A 106 5.70 1.38 -3.08
C GLY A 106 5.57 2.87 -3.48
N GLY A 107 6.19 3.77 -2.71
CA GLY A 107 6.33 5.18 -3.04
C GLY A 107 5.14 6.10 -2.76
N SER A 108 3.96 5.61 -2.37
CA SER A 108 2.77 6.47 -2.26
C SER A 108 2.83 7.57 -1.18
N ASN A 109 3.64 7.37 -0.12
CA ASN A 109 3.77 8.31 0.99
C ASN A 109 4.81 9.43 0.75
N PHE A 110 5.66 9.30 -0.26
CA PHE A 110 6.80 10.19 -0.47
C PHE A 110 6.48 11.42 -1.33
N PRO A 111 5.73 11.32 -2.44
CA PRO A 111 5.41 12.43 -3.34
C PRO A 111 4.19 13.20 -2.81
N ASN A 112 4.25 13.68 -1.57
CA ASN A 112 3.05 14.29 -0.97
C ASN A 112 2.85 15.76 -1.32
N SER A 113 3.84 16.46 -1.90
CA SER A 113 3.61 17.79 -2.49
C SER A 113 4.32 17.96 -3.84
N PRO A 114 3.57 18.07 -4.95
CA PRO A 114 4.12 18.41 -6.25
C PRO A 114 4.95 19.70 -6.20
N ARG A 115 4.55 20.68 -5.37
CA ARG A 115 5.18 22.02 -5.30
C ARG A 115 6.56 22.02 -4.65
N TYR A 116 6.81 21.19 -3.63
CA TYR A 116 8.16 21.13 -3.03
C TYR A 116 9.11 20.28 -3.87
N TRP A 117 8.63 19.19 -4.47
CA TRP A 117 9.49 18.31 -5.27
C TRP A 117 9.88 18.94 -6.61
N THR A 118 8.99 19.63 -7.33
CA THR A 118 9.38 20.28 -8.60
C THR A 118 10.20 21.55 -8.36
N ARG A 119 9.93 22.34 -7.31
CA ARG A 119 10.64 23.59 -7.05
C ARG A 119 12.05 23.42 -6.47
N LEU A 120 12.38 22.23 -5.94
CA LEU A 120 13.77 21.87 -5.62
C LEU A 120 14.61 21.54 -6.86
N TYR A 121 13.98 21.25 -8.01
CA TYR A 121 14.67 20.97 -9.28
C TYR A 121 14.49 22.06 -10.35
N THR A 122 13.52 22.96 -10.19
CA THR A 122 13.39 24.17 -11.01
C THR A 122 13.76 25.37 -10.16
N ASN A 123 14.98 25.88 -10.37
CA ASN A 123 15.42 27.18 -9.89
C ASN A 123 14.55 28.29 -10.50
N GLU A 124 13.35 28.49 -9.97
CA GLU A 124 12.60 29.72 -10.19
C GLU A 124 12.50 30.48 -8.86
N SER A 125 13.38 31.48 -8.80
CA SER A 125 13.35 32.64 -7.90
C SER A 125 11.99 33.32 -7.91
#